data_AF-E1X5L1-F1
#
_entry.id   AF-E1X5L1-F1
#
_cell.length_a   1.000
_cell.length_b   1.000
_cell.length_c   1.000
_cell.angle_alpha   90.00
_cell.angle_beta   90.00
_cell.angle_gamma   90.00
#
_symmetry.space_group_name_H-M   'P 1'
#
loop_
_entity.id
_entity.type
_entity.pdbx_description
1 polymer ?
#
loop_
_entity_poly.entity_id
_entity_poly.type
_entity_poly.pdbx_seq_one_letter_code
_entity_poly.pdbx_strand_id
1 'polypeptide(L)' 'MKASKKILKNQKGQGLMEYIIISSLVGIFCLVAMKQFGESVHTRVEKMRKDIVKHIPAR' A
#
# COMPACT_ATOMS: atom_id res chain seq x y z
N MET A 1 -33.66 -8.30 25.31
CA MET A 1 -32.37 -8.65 25.97
C MET A 1 -32.17 -10.15 25.84
N LYS A 2 -30.94 -10.61 25.54
CA LYS A 2 -30.52 -12.02 25.21
C LYS A 2 -30.67 -12.32 23.71
N ALA A 3 -29.60 -12.48 22.91
CA ALA A 3 -28.60 -13.55 23.05
C ALA A 3 -27.21 -13.24 22.40
N SER A 4 -26.64 -12.04 22.59
CA SER A 4 -25.33 -11.68 22.00
C SER A 4 -24.08 -12.28 22.68
N LYS A 5 -24.14 -13.47 23.29
CA LYS A 5 -23.04 -13.93 24.17
C LYS A 5 -22.52 -15.36 23.94
N LYS A 6 -22.51 -15.87 22.69
CA LYS A 6 -21.95 -17.20 22.40
C LYS A 6 -21.07 -17.36 21.14
N ILE A 7 -20.63 -16.29 20.50
CA ILE A 7 -19.72 -16.36 19.32
C ILE A 7 -18.23 -16.23 19.70
N LEU A 8 -17.90 -15.92 20.96
CA LEU A 8 -16.51 -15.83 21.45
C LEU A 8 -16.06 -17.12 22.14
N LYS A 9 -16.32 -18.28 21.53
CA LYS A 9 -15.75 -19.54 22.01
C LYS A 9 -14.37 -19.69 21.36
N ASN A 10 -13.36 -19.13 22.02
CA ASN A 10 -11.92 -19.18 21.72
C ASN A 10 -11.48 -20.39 20.88
N GLN A 11 -11.54 -20.26 19.54
CA GLN A 11 -11.01 -21.26 18.62
C GLN A 11 -9.54 -20.93 18.39
N LYS A 12 -8.64 -21.75 18.95
CA LYS A 12 -7.20 -21.67 18.67
C LYS A 12 -6.99 -21.73 17.14
N GLY A 13 -6.63 -20.60 16.53
CA GLY A 13 -6.53 -20.44 15.07
C GLY A 13 -7.28 -19.23 14.48
N GLN A 14 -8.25 -18.65 15.21
CA GLN A 14 -8.99 -17.48 14.74
C GLN A 14 -8.10 -16.24 14.54
N GLY A 15 -7.08 -16.06 15.39
CA GLY A 15 -6.11 -14.97 15.26
C GLY A 15 -5.19 -15.09 14.03
N LEU A 16 -4.91 -16.32 13.56
CA LEU A 16 -4.13 -16.51 12.32
C LEU A 16 -4.95 -16.13 11.09
N MET A 17 -6.23 -16.51 11.05
CA MET A 17 -7.13 -16.11 9.97
C MET A 17 -7.31 -14.59 9.92
N GLU A 18 -7.50 -13.95 11.07
CA GLU A 18 -7.59 -12.50 11.15
C GLU A 18 -6.29 -11.82 10.71
N TYR A 19 -5.13 -12.33 11.12
CA TYR A 19 -3.83 -11.83 10.68
C TYR A 19 -3.62 -11.95 9.16
N ILE A 20 -4.04 -13.07 8.54
CA ILE A 20 -3.96 -13.25 7.08
C ILE A 20 -4.88 -12.28 6.34
N ILE A 21 -6.10 -12.09 6.86
CA ILE A 21 -7.05 -11.14 6.26
C ILE A 21 -6.53 -9.70 6.38
N ILE A 22 -6.03 -9.30 7.56
CA ILE A 22 -5.49 -7.94 7.75
C ILE A 22 -4.22 -7.74 6.91
N SER A 23 -3.29 -8.70 6.90
CA SER A 23 -2.05 -8.59 6.12
C SER A 23 -2.29 -8.54 4.61
N SER A 24 -3.27 -9.28 4.09
CA SER A 24 -3.65 -9.20 2.67
C SER A 24 -4.29 -7.85 2.32
N LEU A 25 -5.14 -7.30 3.19
CA LEU A 25 -5.71 -5.96 3.01
C LEU A 25 -4.63 -4.87 3.03
N VAL A 26 -3.70 -4.93 3.98
CA VAL A 26 -2.54 -4.01 4.05
C VAL A 26 -1.66 -4.15 2.81
N GLY A 27 -1.42 -5.38 2.33
CA GLY A 27 -0.64 -5.64 1.12
C GLY A 27 -1.24 -4.97 -0.12
N ILE A 28 -2.54 -5.13 -0.35
CA ILE A 28 -3.24 -4.49 -1.48
C ILE A 28 -3.17 -2.96 -1.35
N PHE A 29 -3.40 -2.42 -0.15
CA PHE A 29 -3.29 -0.99 0.10
C PHE A 29 -1.89 -0.45 -0.21
N CYS A 30 -0.85 -1.13 0.26
CA CYS A 30 0.54 -0.75 -0.02
C CYS A 30 0.84 -0.75 -1.52
N LEU A 31 0.39 -1.75 -2.28
CA LEU A 31 0.58 -1.79 -3.73
C LEU A 31 -0.08 -0.60 -4.44
N VAL A 32 -1.30 -0.24 -4.05
CA VAL A 32 -2.01 0.92 -4.61
C VAL A 32 -1.29 2.22 -4.27
N ALA A 33 -0.87 2.39 -3.02
CA ALA A 33 -0.15 3.58 -2.57
C ALA A 33 1.20 3.73 -3.30
N MET A 34 1.96 2.63 -3.45
CA MET A 34 3.23 2.65 -4.17
C MET A 34 3.06 2.96 -5.66
N LYS A 35 1.97 2.51 -6.29
CA LYS A 35 1.69 2.85 -7.69
C LYS A 35 1.52 4.35 -7.90
N GLN A 36 0.67 5.00 -7.10
CA GLN A 36 0.46 6.46 -7.19
C GLN A 36 1.71 7.25 -6.83
N PHE A 37 2.43 6.79 -5.80
CA PHE A 37 3.70 7.39 -5.40
C PHE A 37 4.74 7.29 -6.51
N GLY A 38 4.89 6.11 -7.12
CA GLY A 38 5.82 5.86 -8.22
C GLY A 38 5.54 6.74 -9.44
N GLU A 39 4.27 6.92 -9.83
CA GLU A 39 3.89 7.81 -10.92
C GLU A 39 4.26 9.28 -10.64
N SER A 40 4.04 9.76 -9.42
CA SER A 40 4.42 11.12 -9.00
C SER A 40 5.94 11.33 -9.02
N VAL A 41 6.69 10.36 -8.49
CA VAL A 41 8.16 10.40 -8.51
C VAL A 41 8.68 10.35 -9.93
N HIS A 42 8.16 9.46 -10.77
CA HIS A 42 8.56 9.34 -12.16
C HIS A 42 8.35 10.65 -12.93
N THR A 43 7.18 11.28 -12.74
CA THR A 43 6.86 12.57 -13.36
C THR A 43 7.82 13.68 -12.92
N ARG A 44 8.17 13.73 -11.63
CA ARG A 44 9.13 14.69 -11.09
C ARG A 44 10.53 14.47 -11.64
N VAL A 45 10.99 13.22 -11.68
CA VAL A 45 12.32 12.86 -12.21
C VAL A 45 12.41 13.17 -13.69
N GLU A 46 11.39 12.84 -14.49
CA GLU A 46 11.35 13.16 -15.92
C GLU A 46 11.35 14.68 -16.17
N LYS A 47 10.62 15.45 -15.35
CA LYS A 47 10.65 16.92 -15.44
C LYS A 47 12.04 17.47 -15.12
N MET A 48 12.65 17.01 -14.02
CA MET A 48 14.02 17.40 -13.66
C MET A 48 15.02 17.00 -14.75
N ARG A 49 14.91 15.80 -15.31
CA ARG A 49 15.77 15.33 -16.40
C ARG A 49 15.66 16.24 -17.62
N LYS A 50 14.44 16.60 -18.04
CA LYS A 50 14.20 17.52 -19.15
C LYS A 50 14.78 18.91 -18.87
N ASP A 51 14.60 19.41 -17.65
CA ASP A 51 15.16 20.70 -17.25
C ASP A 51 16.70 20.66 -17.26
N ILE A 52 17.32 19.60 -16.76
CA ILE A 52 18.78 19.41 -16.77
C ILE A 52 19.31 19.34 -18.21
N VAL A 53 18.71 18.53 -19.08
CA VAL A 53 19.13 18.41 -20.49
C VAL A 53 18.95 19.73 -21.24
N LYS A 54 17.92 20.51 -20.91
CA LYS A 54 17.68 21.82 -21.54
C LYS A 54 18.69 22.88 -21.11
N HIS A 55 19.19 22.82 -19.87
CA HIS A 55 20.12 23.81 -19.31
C HIS A 55 21.59 23.37 -19.37
N ILE A 56 21.87 22.09 -19.57
CA ILE A 56 23.20 21.55 -19.82
C ILE A 56 23.26 21.17 -21.30
N PRO A 57 23.67 22.09 -22.20
CA PRO A 57 23.98 21.71 -23.57
C PRO A 57 25.17 20.74 -23.52
N ALA A 58 24.88 19.46 -23.75
CA ALA A 58 25.91 18.47 -24.02
C ALA A 58 26.61 18.88 -25.33
N ARG A 59 27.80 19.47 -25.19
CA ARG A 59 28.73 19.75 -26.28
C ARG A 59 29.42 18.46 -26.72
#